data_AF-A0A524CMK0-F1
#
_entry.id   AF-A0A524CMK0-F1
#
_cell.length_a   1.000
_cell.length_b   1.000
_cell.length_c   1.000
_cell.angle_alpha   90.00
_cell.angle_beta   90.00
_cell.angle_gamma   90.00
#
_symmetry.space_group_name_H-M   'P 1'
#
loop_
_entity.id
_entity.type
_entity.pdbx_description
1 polymer ?
#
loop_
_entity_poly.entity_id
_entity_poly.type
_entity_poly.pdbx_seq_one_letter_code
_entity_poly.pdbx_strand_id
1 'polypeptide(L)'
;MASYSQTSFIIYLIALISLLSLFILIGPYFIRKYYHKTKTTGTQDKKDYLLLIHGIAIIFLGVGRLILAIFDILTDFNSINYNLENFWIWKIGSSFHMFALCLFFVLMEKRLLKGRDKYILVIFYLFFWILGMMMLDVVIATNFIIIATILTVYIPFAYLYIAIISEGRVRKKASYVFIGFAIFMVAALLTGEIIIDLIAIPLGITRIDVHIIAYTIKIICVLFFFLGLK
;
A
#
# COMPACT_ATOMS: atom_id res chain seq x y z
N MET A 1 0.68 29.31 -10.62
CA MET A 1 0.55 28.66 -11.95
C MET A 1 0.79 27.19 -11.71
N ALA A 2 -0.13 26.31 -12.10
CA ALA A 2 0.09 24.87 -11.99
C ALA A 2 1.34 24.48 -12.81
N SER A 3 2.21 23.66 -12.23
CA SER A 3 3.49 23.27 -12.86
C SER A 3 3.34 22.23 -13.97
N TYR A 4 2.12 21.82 -14.30
CA TYR A 4 1.82 20.74 -15.23
C TYR A 4 0.79 21.11 -16.30
N SER A 5 0.84 20.39 -17.43
CA SER A 5 -0.11 20.55 -18.52
C SER A 5 -1.52 20.04 -18.13
N GLN A 6 -2.55 20.65 -18.72
CA GLN A 6 -3.94 20.18 -18.54
C GLN A 6 -4.11 18.71 -18.97
N THR A 7 -3.41 18.31 -20.04
CA THR A 7 -3.41 16.91 -20.52
C THR A 7 -2.84 15.96 -19.48
N SER A 8 -1.67 16.27 -18.90
CA SER A 8 -1.05 15.44 -17.84
C SER A 8 -1.98 15.32 -16.64
N PHE A 9 -2.66 16.40 -16.25
CA PHE A 9 -3.63 16.36 -15.16
C PHE A 9 -4.82 15.43 -15.43
N ILE A 10 -5.37 15.46 -16.65
CA ILE A 10 -6.47 14.56 -17.03
C ILE A 10 -6.01 13.10 -16.99
N ILE A 11 -4.83 12.80 -17.52
CA ILE A 11 -4.25 11.43 -17.50
C ILE A 11 -4.05 10.96 -16.05
N TYR A 12 -3.55 11.83 -15.18
CA TYR A 12 -3.43 11.58 -13.75
C TYR A 12 -4.76 11.19 -13.11
N LEU A 13 -5.84 11.96 -13.38
CA LEU A 13 -7.17 11.65 -12.85
C LEU A 13 -7.68 10.30 -13.35
N ILE A 14 -7.49 9.98 -14.63
CA ILE A 14 -7.89 8.68 -15.20
C ILE A 14 -7.16 7.53 -14.49
N ALA A 15 -5.84 7.65 -14.31
CA ALA A 15 -5.03 6.63 -13.63
C ALA A 15 -5.46 6.47 -12.16
N LEU A 16 -5.69 7.59 -11.45
CA LEU A 16 -6.16 7.60 -10.07
C LEU A 16 -7.54 6.95 -9.92
N ILE A 17 -8.52 7.35 -10.75
CA ILE A 17 -9.88 6.81 -10.71
C ILE A 17 -9.87 5.32 -11.04
N SER A 18 -9.05 4.89 -12.00
CA SER A 18 -8.90 3.47 -12.34
C SER A 18 -8.36 2.66 -11.16
N LEU A 19 -7.33 3.16 -10.49
CA LEU A 19 -6.77 2.53 -9.29
C LEU A 19 -7.78 2.48 -8.13
N LEU A 20 -8.47 3.59 -7.84
CA LEU A 20 -9.47 3.66 -6.79
C LEU A 20 -10.65 2.73 -7.07
N SER A 21 -11.10 2.65 -8.32
CA SER A 21 -12.17 1.73 -8.75
C SER A 21 -11.80 0.28 -8.45
N LEU A 22 -10.54 -0.12 -8.67
CA LEU A 22 -10.08 -1.46 -8.33
C LEU A 22 -10.12 -1.72 -6.82
N PHE A 23 -9.69 -0.76 -5.98
CA PHE A 23 -9.80 -0.90 -4.53
C PHE A 23 -11.27 -1.05 -4.07
N ILE A 24 -12.17 -0.23 -4.62
CA ILE A 24 -13.60 -0.24 -4.32
C ILE A 24 -14.28 -1.54 -4.77
N LEU A 25 -13.82 -2.15 -5.87
CA LEU A 25 -14.38 -3.42 -6.34
C LEU A 25 -13.80 -4.62 -5.57
N ILE A 26 -12.48 -4.66 -5.38
CA ILE A 26 -11.76 -5.84 -4.88
C ILE A 26 -11.86 -5.97 -3.36
N GLY A 27 -11.76 -4.86 -2.61
CA GLY A 27 -11.85 -4.88 -1.14
C GLY A 27 -13.18 -5.47 -0.65
N PRO A 28 -14.33 -4.87 -1.01
CA PRO A 28 -15.66 -5.39 -0.70
C PRO A 28 -15.92 -6.80 -1.25
N TYR A 29 -15.37 -7.15 -2.42
CA TYR A 29 -15.48 -8.50 -2.97
C TYR A 29 -14.88 -9.54 -2.01
N PHE A 30 -13.69 -9.32 -1.45
CA PHE A 30 -13.08 -10.25 -0.51
C PHE A 30 -13.82 -10.32 0.82
N ILE A 31 -14.33 -9.19 1.32
CA ILE A 31 -15.17 -9.15 2.52
C ILE A 31 -16.45 -9.97 2.30
N ARG A 32 -17.15 -9.75 1.18
CA ARG A 32 -18.35 -10.52 0.81
C ARG A 32 -18.05 -12.01 0.69
N LYS A 33 -16.94 -12.39 0.04
CA LYS A 33 -16.51 -13.78 -0.10
C LYS A 33 -16.24 -14.44 1.27
N TYR A 34 -15.64 -13.71 2.20
CA TYR A 34 -15.45 -14.16 3.58
C TYR A 34 -16.80 -14.45 4.27
N TYR A 35 -17.77 -13.52 4.19
CA TYR A 35 -19.10 -13.73 4.78
C TYR A 35 -19.84 -14.92 4.17
N HIS A 36 -19.80 -15.06 2.84
CA HIS A 36 -20.45 -16.18 2.14
C HIS A 36 -19.84 -17.53 2.53
N LYS A 37 -18.50 -17.62 2.59
CA LYS A 37 -17.79 -18.83 3.02
C LYS A 37 -18.17 -19.19 4.46
N THR A 38 -18.18 -18.21 5.36
CA THR A 38 -18.53 -18.40 6.77
C THR A 38 -19.99 -18.88 6.94
N LYS A 39 -20.92 -18.34 6.14
CA LYS A 39 -22.35 -18.75 6.18
C LYS A 39 -22.59 -20.16 5.62
N THR A 40 -21.84 -20.56 4.59
CA THR A 40 -22.03 -21.86 3.90
C THR A 40 -21.34 -23.03 4.59
N THR A 41 -20.21 -22.82 5.27
CA THR A 41 -19.47 -23.93 5.91
C THR A 41 -19.89 -24.28 7.34
N GLY A 42 -20.79 -23.51 7.97
CA GLY A 42 -21.44 -23.86 9.24
C GLY A 42 -20.54 -24.09 10.47
N THR A 43 -19.22 -24.06 10.32
CA THR A 43 -18.23 -24.39 11.35
C THR A 43 -17.55 -23.11 11.83
N GLN A 44 -17.90 -22.68 13.05
CA GLN A 44 -17.30 -21.53 13.71
C GLN A 44 -15.78 -21.71 13.96
N ASP A 45 -15.27 -22.96 13.97
CA ASP A 45 -13.94 -23.29 14.47
C ASP A 45 -12.76 -23.02 13.51
N LYS A 46 -13.01 -22.69 12.24
CA LYS A 46 -11.93 -22.31 11.31
C LYS A 46 -12.32 -21.12 10.43
N LYS A 47 -12.75 -20.02 11.05
CA LYS A 47 -12.92 -18.74 10.35
C LYS A 47 -11.59 -18.32 9.71
N ASP A 48 -11.55 -18.37 8.39
CA ASP A 48 -10.44 -17.92 7.57
C ASP A 48 -10.45 -16.39 7.50
N TYR A 49 -10.09 -15.75 8.61
CA TYR A 49 -10.01 -14.28 8.76
C TYR A 49 -9.04 -13.63 7.76
N LEU A 50 -8.26 -14.44 7.05
CA LEU A 50 -7.35 -13.98 6.02
C LEU A 50 -8.04 -13.12 4.96
N LEU A 51 -9.16 -13.61 4.40
CA LEU A 51 -9.88 -12.90 3.34
C LEU A 51 -10.44 -11.57 3.86
N LEU A 52 -10.90 -11.57 5.12
CA LEU A 52 -11.38 -10.36 5.78
C LEU A 52 -10.25 -9.33 5.95
N ILE A 53 -9.10 -9.75 6.49
CA ILE A 53 -7.96 -8.86 6.72
C ILE A 53 -7.44 -8.30 5.39
N HIS A 54 -7.33 -9.11 4.33
CA HIS A 54 -6.96 -8.61 3.00
C HIS A 54 -7.97 -7.60 2.45
N GLY A 55 -9.27 -7.91 2.55
CA GLY A 55 -10.33 -7.01 2.11
C GLY A 55 -10.29 -5.67 2.83
N ILE A 56 -10.12 -5.69 4.15
CA ILE A 56 -9.95 -4.48 4.98
C ILE A 56 -8.69 -3.72 4.56
N ALA A 57 -7.53 -4.38 4.47
CA ALA A 57 -6.28 -3.73 4.10
C ALA A 57 -6.38 -3.05 2.72
N ILE A 58 -7.03 -3.68 1.74
CA ILE A 58 -7.27 -3.10 0.40
C ILE A 58 -8.16 -1.84 0.47
N ILE A 59 -9.20 -1.84 1.32
CA ILE A 59 -10.04 -0.65 1.52
C ILE A 59 -9.23 0.48 2.15
N PHE A 60 -8.43 0.18 3.18
CA PHE A 60 -7.58 1.18 3.84
C PHE A 60 -6.52 1.76 2.87
N LEU A 61 -5.93 0.93 1.99
CA LEU A 61 -5.07 1.41 0.90
C LEU A 61 -5.83 2.37 -0.03
N GLY A 62 -7.07 2.04 -0.41
CA GLY A 62 -7.89 2.90 -1.27
C GLY A 62 -8.25 4.25 -0.63
N VAL A 63 -8.69 4.23 0.63
CA VAL A 63 -9.01 5.45 1.39
C VAL A 63 -7.76 6.30 1.59
N GLY A 64 -6.64 5.70 2.00
CA GLY A 64 -5.38 6.42 2.15
C GLY A 64 -4.91 7.06 0.84
N ARG A 65 -5.01 6.36 -0.29
CA ARG A 65 -4.63 6.89 -1.60
C ARG A 65 -5.53 8.02 -2.06
N LEU A 66 -6.83 7.96 -1.78
CA LEU A 66 -7.76 9.07 -2.06
C LEU A 66 -7.35 10.34 -1.30
N ILE A 67 -7.10 10.22 0.01
CA ILE A 67 -6.67 11.34 0.85
C ILE A 67 -5.32 11.89 0.38
N LEU A 68 -4.35 11.02 0.12
CA LEU A 68 -3.04 11.44 -0.41
C LEU A 68 -3.16 12.08 -1.81
N ALA A 69 -4.13 11.69 -2.63
CA ALA A 69 -4.33 12.33 -3.93
C ALA A 69 -4.88 13.75 -3.80
N ILE A 70 -5.74 14.00 -2.81
CA ILE A 70 -6.17 15.36 -2.44
C ILE A 70 -4.96 16.17 -2.00
N PHE A 71 -4.11 15.61 -1.13
CA PHE A 71 -2.87 16.24 -0.69
C PHE A 71 -1.93 16.57 -1.87
N ASP A 72 -1.70 15.62 -2.78
CA ASP A 72 -0.84 15.80 -3.96
C ASP A 72 -1.34 16.97 -4.83
N ILE A 73 -2.66 17.08 -5.04
CA ILE A 73 -3.27 18.17 -5.82
C ILE A 73 -3.15 19.51 -5.09
N LEU A 74 -3.40 19.55 -3.78
CA LEU A 74 -3.29 20.78 -2.97
C LEU A 74 -1.87 21.33 -2.90
N THR A 75 -0.87 20.46 -3.04
CA THR A 75 0.55 20.82 -2.96
C THR A 75 1.21 20.97 -4.34
N ASP A 76 0.45 20.85 -5.43
CA ASP A 76 0.98 20.85 -6.81
C ASP A 76 2.10 19.81 -6.99
N PHE A 77 1.99 18.67 -6.29
CA PHE A 77 2.98 17.59 -6.26
C PHE A 77 4.38 18.02 -5.77
N ASN A 78 4.52 19.18 -5.14
CA ASN A 78 5.81 19.78 -4.81
C ASN A 78 5.98 19.91 -3.28
N SER A 79 7.07 19.36 -2.75
CA SER A 79 7.39 19.37 -1.32
C SER A 79 7.63 20.77 -0.75
N ILE A 80 8.04 21.73 -1.58
CA ILE A 80 8.20 23.14 -1.18
C ILE A 80 6.85 23.74 -0.73
N ASN A 81 5.73 23.23 -1.25
CA ASN A 81 4.39 23.70 -0.92
C ASN A 81 3.79 23.01 0.31
N TYR A 82 4.56 22.20 1.03
CA TYR A 82 4.08 21.47 2.20
C TYR A 82 4.01 22.42 3.41
N ASN A 83 2.87 23.08 3.56
CA ASN A 83 2.56 23.86 4.76
C ASN A 83 2.03 22.95 5.90
N LEU A 84 1.97 23.49 7.11
CA LEU A 84 1.54 22.73 8.29
C LEU A 84 0.11 22.15 8.16
N GLU A 85 -0.80 22.88 7.50
CA GLU A 85 -2.19 22.46 7.29
C GLU A 85 -2.29 21.26 6.35
N ASN A 86 -1.62 21.33 5.19
CA ASN A 86 -1.56 20.26 4.20
C ASN A 86 -0.83 19.04 4.77
N PHE A 87 0.16 19.25 5.64
CA PHE A 87 0.93 18.16 6.25
C PHE A 87 0.05 17.23 7.11
N TRP A 88 -0.99 17.75 7.78
CA TRP A 88 -1.96 16.91 8.48
C TRP A 88 -2.75 15.99 7.55
N ILE A 89 -3.12 16.48 6.36
CA ILE A 89 -3.81 15.67 5.34
C ILE A 89 -2.89 14.51 4.90
N TRP A 90 -1.60 14.79 4.68
CA TRP A 90 -0.61 13.76 4.37
C TRP A 90 -0.47 12.73 5.49
N LYS A 91 -0.44 13.16 6.76
CA LYS A 91 -0.36 12.23 7.91
C LYS A 91 -1.57 11.31 8.00
N ILE A 92 -2.78 11.84 7.78
CA ILE A 92 -4.00 11.04 7.78
C ILE A 92 -3.94 10.01 6.65
N GLY A 93 -3.69 10.46 5.41
CA GLY A 93 -3.61 9.56 4.25
C GLY A 93 -2.53 8.48 4.40
N SER A 94 -1.34 8.86 4.87
CA SER A 94 -0.25 7.95 5.18
C SER A 94 -0.63 6.97 6.30
N SER A 95 -1.35 7.41 7.34
CA SER A 95 -1.80 6.53 8.43
C SER A 95 -2.72 5.41 7.94
N PHE A 96 -3.62 5.68 6.98
CA PHE A 96 -4.45 4.64 6.37
C PHE A 96 -3.61 3.60 5.62
N HIS A 97 -2.61 4.03 4.84
CA HIS A 97 -1.66 3.12 4.20
C HIS A 97 -0.86 2.31 5.21
N MET A 98 -0.33 2.97 6.24
CA MET A 98 0.51 2.33 7.24
C MET A 98 -0.28 1.31 8.06
N PHE A 99 -1.55 1.59 8.36
CA PHE A 99 -2.44 0.64 9.00
C PHE A 99 -2.71 -0.58 8.11
N ALA A 100 -2.94 -0.39 6.81
CA ALA A 100 -3.12 -1.51 5.88
C ALA A 100 -1.88 -2.43 5.83
N LEU A 101 -0.67 -1.84 5.80
CA LEU A 101 0.59 -2.60 5.84
C LEU A 101 0.77 -3.32 7.18
N CYS A 102 0.40 -2.71 8.31
CA CYS A 102 0.39 -3.35 9.62
C CYS A 102 -0.49 -4.61 9.63
N LEU A 103 -1.67 -4.56 9.02
CA LEU A 103 -2.56 -5.71 8.88
C LEU A 103 -1.89 -6.86 8.10
N PHE A 104 -1.10 -6.55 7.08
CA PHE A 104 -0.34 -7.55 6.34
C PHE A 104 0.78 -8.18 7.17
N PHE A 105 1.49 -7.40 8.00
CA PHE A 105 2.47 -7.95 8.95
C PHE A 105 1.85 -8.95 9.92
N VAL A 106 0.76 -8.56 10.59
CA VAL A 106 0.03 -9.42 11.52
C VAL A 106 -0.38 -10.73 10.85
N LEU A 107 -0.79 -10.65 9.57
CA LEU A 107 -1.20 -11.81 8.80
C LEU A 107 -0.02 -12.73 8.44
N MET A 108 1.13 -12.17 8.04
CA MET A 108 2.34 -12.93 7.73
C MET A 108 2.93 -13.60 8.97
N GLU A 109 3.03 -12.89 10.09
CA GLU A 109 3.50 -13.47 11.35
C GLU A 109 2.62 -14.64 11.80
N LYS A 110 1.28 -14.49 11.77
CA LYS A 110 0.37 -15.59 12.09
C LYS A 110 0.55 -16.82 11.20
N ARG A 111 0.83 -16.62 9.91
CA ARG A 111 1.02 -17.72 8.95
C ARG A 111 2.37 -18.41 9.08
N LEU A 112 3.45 -17.66 9.19
CA LEU A 112 4.80 -18.19 9.16
C LEU A 112 5.25 -18.73 10.51
N LEU A 113 4.94 -18.00 11.59
CA LEU A 113 5.46 -18.31 12.92
C LEU A 113 4.51 -19.22 13.70
N LYS A 114 3.43 -19.69 13.08
CA LYS A 114 2.42 -20.60 13.68
C LYS A 114 1.94 -20.12 15.07
N GLY A 115 1.82 -18.80 15.26
CA GLY A 115 1.42 -18.17 16.51
C GLY A 115 2.45 -18.21 17.64
N ARG A 116 3.70 -18.60 17.38
CA ARG A 116 4.75 -18.71 18.40
C ARG A 116 5.44 -17.40 18.77
N ASP A 117 5.23 -16.29 18.05
CA ASP A 117 6.08 -15.11 18.24
C ASP A 117 5.40 -13.74 18.41
N LYS A 118 6.11 -12.95 19.23
CA LYS A 118 5.76 -11.79 20.05
C LYS A 118 5.48 -10.47 19.29
N TYR A 119 4.97 -10.55 18.06
CA TYR A 119 4.65 -9.37 17.23
C TYR A 119 5.83 -8.39 17.06
N ILE A 120 7.08 -8.87 17.08
CA ILE A 120 8.26 -8.00 17.16
C ILE A 120 8.38 -7.09 15.94
N LEU A 121 8.19 -7.61 14.72
CA LEU A 121 8.26 -6.79 13.50
C LEU A 121 7.11 -5.77 13.46
N VAL A 122 5.91 -6.19 13.87
CA VAL A 122 4.77 -5.27 14.04
C VAL A 122 5.10 -4.17 15.05
N ILE A 123 5.70 -4.50 16.20
CA ILE A 123 6.07 -3.53 17.23
C ILE A 123 7.11 -2.54 16.69
N PHE A 124 8.18 -3.00 16.04
CA PHE A 124 9.18 -2.13 15.42
C PHE A 124 8.56 -1.23 14.35
N TYR A 125 7.69 -1.80 13.51
CA TYR A 125 6.98 -1.06 12.48
C TYR A 125 6.08 0.03 13.09
N LEU A 126 5.28 -0.30 14.10
CA LEU A 126 4.42 0.63 14.81
C LEU A 126 5.23 1.72 15.52
N PHE A 127 6.36 1.37 16.13
CA PHE A 127 7.25 2.33 16.79
C PHE A 127 7.73 3.42 15.84
N PHE A 128 8.30 3.04 14.69
CA PHE A 128 8.76 4.02 13.70
C PHE A 128 7.61 4.80 13.06
N TRP A 129 6.46 4.15 12.82
CA TRP A 129 5.28 4.85 12.32
C TRP A 129 4.77 5.91 13.32
N ILE A 130 4.62 5.56 14.60
CA ILE A 130 4.17 6.49 15.66
C ILE A 130 5.15 7.66 15.79
N LEU A 131 6.46 7.39 15.81
CA LEU A 131 7.46 8.45 15.81
C LEU A 131 7.28 9.39 14.62
N GLY A 132 7.14 8.86 13.40
CA GLY A 132 6.89 9.67 12.21
C GLY A 132 5.64 10.54 12.32
N MET A 133 4.55 10.02 12.90
CA MET A 133 3.32 10.78 13.09
C MET A 133 3.41 11.86 14.18
N MET A 134 4.25 11.66 15.20
CA MET A 134 4.49 12.63 16.27
C MET A 134 5.36 13.81 15.84
N MET A 135 6.21 13.65 14.82
CA MET A 135 7.10 14.72 14.36
C MET A 135 6.31 15.85 13.69
N LEU A 136 6.61 17.09 14.06
CA LEU A 136 6.04 18.29 13.43
C LEU A 136 6.83 18.71 12.18
N ASP A 137 8.11 18.33 12.12
CA ASP A 137 8.96 18.54 10.96
C ASP A 137 8.71 17.47 9.90
N VAL A 138 8.46 17.92 8.66
CA VAL A 138 8.12 17.07 7.51
C VAL A 138 9.26 16.13 7.14
N VAL A 139 10.49 16.62 7.15
CA VAL A 139 11.67 15.84 6.74
C VAL A 139 11.94 14.73 7.75
N ILE A 140 11.92 15.07 9.05
CA ILE A 140 12.12 14.09 10.12
C ILE A 140 10.97 13.07 10.13
N ALA A 141 9.72 13.51 9.99
CA ALA A 141 8.57 12.61 9.90
C ALA A 141 8.71 11.62 8.74
N THR A 142 9.08 12.13 7.55
CA THR A 142 9.24 11.32 6.34
C THR A 142 10.34 10.29 6.50
N ASN A 143 11.46 10.63 7.15
CA ASN A 143 12.54 9.67 7.43
C ASN A 143 12.08 8.48 8.28
N PHE A 144 11.31 8.72 9.34
CA PHE A 144 10.76 7.63 10.16
C PHE A 144 9.74 6.78 9.39
N ILE A 145 8.92 7.40 8.54
CA ILE A 145 7.99 6.68 7.66
C ILE A 145 8.73 5.85 6.61
N ILE A 146 9.85 6.33 6.07
CA ILE A 146 10.72 5.57 5.17
C ILE A 146 11.27 4.33 5.88
N ILE A 147 11.78 4.47 7.11
CA ILE A 147 12.29 3.32 7.89
C ILE A 147 11.17 2.29 8.11
N ALA A 148 9.98 2.73 8.54
CA ALA A 148 8.83 1.85 8.70
C ALA A 148 8.44 1.17 7.36
N THR A 149 8.52 1.90 6.24
CA THR A 149 8.26 1.37 4.89
C THR A 149 9.30 0.33 4.48
N ILE A 150 10.59 0.51 4.81
CA ILE A 150 11.64 -0.47 4.53
C ILE A 150 11.35 -1.80 5.24
N LEU A 151 10.84 -1.77 6.48
CA LEU A 151 10.46 -3.00 7.18
C LEU A 151 9.41 -3.80 6.40
N THR A 152 8.56 -3.15 5.60
CA THR A 152 7.48 -3.80 4.84
C THR A 152 8.00 -4.72 3.75
N VAL A 153 9.30 -4.65 3.41
CA VAL A 153 10.01 -5.60 2.55
C VAL A 153 9.89 -7.04 3.07
N TYR A 154 9.69 -7.22 4.37
CA TYR A 154 9.37 -8.53 4.95
C TYR A 154 8.13 -9.18 4.34
N ILE A 155 7.10 -8.40 3.96
CA ILE A 155 5.83 -8.93 3.44
C ILE A 155 6.03 -9.71 2.12
N PRO A 156 6.63 -9.15 1.05
CA PRO A 156 6.90 -9.92 -0.15
C PRO A 156 7.81 -11.12 0.14
N PHE A 157 8.88 -10.98 0.94
CA PHE A 157 9.76 -12.11 1.25
C PHE A 157 9.04 -13.23 2.00
N ALA A 158 8.12 -12.90 2.90
CA ALA A 158 7.26 -13.86 3.57
C ALA A 158 6.40 -14.65 2.58
N TYR A 159 5.81 -13.98 1.59
CA TYR A 159 5.05 -14.64 0.52
C TYR A 159 5.94 -15.48 -0.42
N LEU A 160 7.15 -15.01 -0.71
CA LEU A 160 8.13 -15.78 -1.48
C LEU A 160 8.52 -17.07 -0.75
N TYR A 161 8.80 -16.98 0.55
CA TYR A 161 9.08 -18.13 1.39
C TYR A 161 7.92 -19.13 1.38
N ILE A 162 6.66 -18.67 1.56
CA ILE A 162 5.47 -19.52 1.44
C ILE A 162 5.42 -20.20 0.06
N ALA A 163 5.73 -19.47 -1.01
CA ALA A 163 5.72 -20.03 -2.36
C ALA A 163 6.79 -21.11 -2.56
N ILE A 164 7.97 -20.97 -1.94
CA ILE A 164 9.06 -21.94 -2.02
C ILE A 164 8.70 -23.24 -1.28
N ILE A 165 8.12 -23.15 -0.08
CA ILE A 165 7.83 -24.34 0.76
C ILE A 165 6.50 -25.02 0.45
N SER A 166 5.64 -24.41 -0.37
CA SER A 166 4.30 -24.94 -0.68
C SER A 166 4.27 -25.57 -2.07
N GLU A 167 3.26 -26.40 -2.32
CA GLU A 167 3.03 -27.03 -3.62
C GLU A 167 1.68 -26.66 -4.26
N GLY A 168 1.56 -26.92 -5.56
CA GLY A 168 0.33 -26.78 -6.33
C GLY A 168 -0.30 -25.39 -6.27
N ARG A 169 -1.60 -25.35 -5.94
CA ARG A 169 -2.41 -24.11 -5.97
C ARG A 169 -1.93 -23.08 -4.94
N VAL A 170 -1.41 -23.50 -3.79
CA VAL A 170 -0.95 -22.57 -2.73
C VAL A 170 0.31 -21.83 -3.19
N ARG A 171 1.26 -22.54 -3.80
CA ARG A 171 2.48 -21.94 -4.40
C ARG A 171 2.16 -20.89 -5.44
N LYS A 172 1.26 -21.21 -6.39
CA LYS A 172 0.86 -20.28 -7.45
C LYS A 172 0.22 -19.01 -6.87
N LYS A 173 -0.67 -19.16 -5.88
CA LYS A 173 -1.31 -18.04 -5.20
C LYS A 173 -0.31 -17.16 -4.45
N ALA A 174 0.58 -17.76 -3.66
CA ALA A 174 1.61 -17.03 -2.93
C ALA A 174 2.58 -16.30 -3.86
N SER A 175 2.92 -16.90 -5.01
CA SER A 175 3.77 -16.27 -6.04
C SER A 175 3.13 -15.02 -6.63
N TYR A 176 1.82 -15.05 -6.94
CA TYR A 176 1.12 -13.86 -7.42
C TYR A 176 1.08 -12.74 -6.38
N VAL A 177 0.87 -13.08 -5.10
CA VAL A 177 0.89 -12.07 -4.03
C VAL A 177 2.29 -11.50 -3.81
N PHE A 178 3.33 -12.33 -3.87
CA PHE A 178 4.73 -11.88 -3.85
C PHE A 178 5.02 -10.89 -4.98
N ILE A 179 4.73 -11.26 -6.23
CA ILE A 179 4.94 -10.41 -7.40
C ILE A 179 4.17 -9.10 -7.25
N GLY A 180 2.90 -9.16 -6.86
CA GLY A 180 2.08 -7.97 -6.61
C GLY A 180 2.69 -7.03 -5.57
N PHE A 181 3.20 -7.57 -4.45
CA PHE A 181 3.83 -6.76 -3.41
C PHE A 181 5.17 -6.18 -3.85
N ALA A 182 6.02 -6.98 -4.51
CA ALA A 182 7.31 -6.52 -5.00
C ALA A 182 7.14 -5.34 -5.96
N ILE A 183 6.22 -5.47 -6.94
CA ILE A 183 5.92 -4.39 -7.89
C ILE A 183 5.28 -3.19 -7.15
N PHE A 184 4.40 -3.42 -6.17
CA PHE A 184 3.78 -2.36 -5.39
C PHE A 184 4.81 -1.54 -4.61
N MET A 185 5.81 -2.20 -4.01
CA MET A 185 6.90 -1.53 -3.31
C MET A 185 7.75 -0.68 -4.25
N VAL A 186 8.12 -1.21 -5.42
CA VAL A 186 8.83 -0.42 -6.45
C VAL A 186 8.02 0.81 -6.86
N ALA A 187 6.72 0.64 -7.12
CA ALA A 187 5.84 1.77 -7.47
C ALA A 187 5.63 2.78 -6.33
N ALA A 188 5.71 2.34 -5.07
CA ALA A 188 5.67 3.22 -3.91
C ALA A 188 6.98 4.02 -3.76
N LEU A 189 8.14 3.38 -4.01
CA LEU A 189 9.43 4.05 -4.01
C LEU A 189 9.54 5.10 -5.12
N LEU A 190 8.97 4.85 -6.30
CA LEU A 190 8.92 5.83 -7.39
C LEU A 190 8.22 7.14 -6.98
N THR A 191 7.21 7.07 -6.11
CA THR A 191 6.51 8.24 -5.58
C THR A 191 7.23 8.90 -4.38
N GLY A 192 8.40 8.40 -3.99
CA GLY A 192 9.21 9.01 -2.94
C GLY A 192 9.90 10.27 -3.45
N GLU A 193 9.86 11.35 -2.67
CA GLU A 193 10.44 12.65 -3.02
C GLU A 193 11.92 12.55 -3.43
N ILE A 194 12.71 11.80 -2.66
CA ILE A 194 14.14 11.56 -2.94
C ILE A 194 14.34 10.96 -4.34
N ILE A 195 13.49 10.02 -4.75
CA ILE A 195 13.59 9.34 -6.06
C ILE A 195 13.18 10.31 -7.18
N ILE A 196 12.11 11.07 -6.97
CA ILE A 196 11.64 12.07 -7.94
C ILE A 196 12.73 13.11 -8.18
N ASP A 197 13.32 13.64 -7.12
CA ASP A 197 14.26 14.75 -7.19
C ASP A 197 15.63 14.35 -7.72
N LEU A 198 16.11 13.15 -7.37
CA LEU A 198 17.43 12.66 -7.80
C LEU A 198 17.42 11.98 -9.16
N ILE A 199 16.28 11.41 -9.59
CA ILE A 199 16.22 10.58 -10.80
C ILE A 199 15.29 11.18 -11.84
N ALA A 200 14.04 11.48 -11.49
CA ALA A 200 13.02 11.85 -12.47
C ALA A 200 13.21 13.28 -13.03
N ILE A 201 13.42 14.26 -12.15
CA ILE A 201 13.58 15.66 -12.55
C ILE A 201 14.81 15.87 -13.44
N PRO A 202 16.02 15.32 -13.13
CA PRO A 202 17.18 15.42 -14.02
C PRO A 202 16.97 14.79 -15.40
N LEU A 203 16.08 13.81 -15.52
CA LEU A 203 15.71 13.17 -16.79
C LEU A 203 14.61 13.94 -17.55
N GLY A 204 14.16 15.09 -17.04
CA GLY A 204 13.09 15.89 -17.64
C GLY A 204 11.69 15.30 -17.44
N ILE A 205 11.53 14.33 -16.54
CA ILE A 205 10.23 13.75 -16.21
C ILE A 205 9.58 14.60 -15.12
N THR A 206 8.36 15.07 -15.38
CA THR A 206 7.65 15.91 -14.40
C THR A 206 7.16 15.08 -13.21
N ARG A 207 6.97 15.73 -12.04
CA ARG A 207 6.48 15.05 -10.83
C ARG A 207 5.14 14.35 -11.06
N ILE A 208 4.22 15.00 -11.78
CA ILE A 208 2.91 14.41 -12.11
C ILE A 208 3.04 13.16 -12.99
N ASP A 209 3.98 13.14 -13.94
CA ASP A 209 4.21 11.98 -14.81
C ASP A 209 4.72 10.78 -14.02
N VAL A 210 5.57 11.01 -13.00
CA VAL A 210 6.01 9.94 -12.09
C VAL A 210 4.82 9.35 -11.33
N HIS A 211 3.89 10.18 -10.85
CA HIS A 211 2.67 9.70 -10.17
C HIS A 211 1.77 8.90 -11.14
N ILE A 212 1.63 9.33 -12.39
CA ILE A 212 0.89 8.60 -13.44
C ILE A 212 1.49 7.21 -13.65
N ILE A 213 2.81 7.13 -13.83
CA ILE A 213 3.53 5.85 -14.02
C ILE A 213 3.33 4.96 -12.80
N ALA A 214 3.53 5.51 -11.60
CA ALA A 214 3.37 4.76 -10.36
C ALA A 214 1.94 4.22 -10.18
N TYR A 215 0.89 4.98 -10.53
CA TYR A 215 -0.50 4.50 -10.44
C TYR A 215 -0.79 3.42 -11.47
N THR A 216 -0.28 3.57 -12.68
CA THR A 216 -0.40 2.55 -13.74
C THR A 216 0.25 1.24 -13.29
N ILE A 217 1.44 1.31 -12.69
CA ILE A 217 2.09 0.12 -12.12
C ILE A 217 1.27 -0.46 -10.95
N LYS A 218 0.77 0.38 -10.03
CA LYS A 218 -0.05 -0.06 -8.89
C LYS A 218 -1.34 -0.77 -9.34
N ILE A 219 -1.95 -0.37 -10.47
CA ILE A 219 -3.09 -1.08 -11.07
C ILE A 219 -2.72 -2.54 -11.37
N ILE A 220 -1.57 -2.77 -12.00
CA ILE A 220 -1.07 -4.12 -12.30
C ILE A 220 -0.85 -4.91 -11.00
N CYS A 221 -0.31 -4.28 -9.96
CA CYS A 221 -0.13 -4.92 -8.65
C CYS A 221 -1.45 -5.41 -8.05
N VAL A 222 -2.48 -4.57 -8.09
CA VAL A 222 -3.80 -4.89 -7.54
C VAL A 222 -4.43 -6.07 -8.30
N LEU A 223 -4.21 -6.17 -9.61
CA LEU A 223 -4.63 -7.34 -10.38
C LEU A 223 -3.89 -8.62 -9.96
N PHE A 224 -2.58 -8.56 -9.69
CA PHE A 224 -1.83 -9.68 -9.14
C PHE A 224 -2.32 -10.10 -7.75
N PHE A 225 -2.64 -9.14 -6.87
CA PHE A 225 -3.28 -9.44 -5.59
C PHE A 225 -4.63 -10.13 -5.76
N PHE A 226 -5.46 -9.64 -6.68
CA PHE A 226 -6.74 -10.27 -6.98
C PHE A 226 -6.56 -11.74 -7.42
N LEU A 227 -5.63 -12.01 -8.34
CA LEU A 227 -5.34 -13.37 -8.81
C LEU A 227 -4.77 -14.28 -7.72
N GLY A 228 -3.93 -13.75 -6.83
CA GLY A 228 -3.38 -14.50 -5.71
C GLY A 228 -4.41 -14.86 -4.65
N LEU A 229 -5.42 -14.02 -4.44
CA LEU A 229 -6.42 -14.16 -3.38
C LEU A 229 -7.75 -14.80 -3.85
N LYS A 230 -8.00 -14.85 -5.17
CA LYS A 230 -9.15 -15.54 -5.77
C LYS A 230 -9.06 -17.05 -5.57
#